data_AF-A0A9P7BIU3-F1
#
_entry.id   AF-A0A9P7BIU3-F1
#
_cell.length_a   1.000
_cell.length_b   1.000
_cell.length_c   1.000
_cell.angle_alpha   90.00
_cell.angle_beta   90.00
_cell.angle_gamma   90.00
#
_symmetry.space_group_name_H-M   'P 1'
#
loop_
_entity.id
_entity.type
_entity.pdbx_description
1 polymer ?
#
loop_
_entity_poly.entity_id
_entity_poly.type
_entity_poly.pdbx_seq_one_letter_code
_entity_poly.pdbx_strand_id
1 'polypeptide(L)'
;MHVKQLELSPRYAWRVVLSNGMMLDLGRDPGADAPDPHGLPGALPFAARIQRFVQAWPAVSGRLEGRTITQADLRYPNGFALALAPLPASEAKSKSTPKPPKKR
;
A
#
# COMPACT_ATOMS: atom_id res chain seq x y z
N MET A 1 10.45 -6.29 -10.27
CA MET A 1 9.04 -5.92 -10.06
C MET A 1 8.57 -5.18 -11.30
N HIS A 2 7.51 -5.62 -11.96
CA HIS A 2 6.95 -4.95 -13.16
C HIS A 2 5.43 -4.76 -13.02
N VAL A 3 4.86 -3.90 -13.86
CA VAL A 3 3.40 -3.69 -13.93
C VAL A 3 2.74 -4.92 -14.54
N LYS A 4 1.76 -5.50 -13.82
CA LYS A 4 0.98 -6.65 -14.28
C LYS A 4 -0.40 -6.24 -14.78
N GLN A 5 -1.04 -5.28 -14.13
CA GLN A 5 -2.38 -4.81 -14.50
C GLN A 5 -2.55 -3.33 -14.14
N LEU A 6 -3.34 -2.63 -14.95
CA LEU A 6 -3.80 -1.26 -14.71
C LEU A 6 -5.33 -1.26 -14.65
N GLU A 7 -5.89 -0.65 -13.62
CA GLU A 7 -7.32 -0.53 -13.40
C GLU A 7 -7.73 0.93 -13.37
N LEU A 8 -8.69 1.30 -14.22
CA LEU A 8 -9.36 2.59 -14.17
C LEU A 8 -10.76 2.41 -13.59
N SER A 9 -11.01 3.01 -12.44
CA SER A 9 -12.34 2.98 -11.82
C SER A 9 -13.34 3.88 -12.58
N PRO A 10 -14.66 3.67 -12.42
CA PRO A 10 -15.69 4.58 -12.98
C PRO A 10 -15.54 6.03 -12.51
N ARG A 11 -14.82 6.26 -11.42
CA ARG A 11 -14.50 7.58 -10.88
C ARG A 11 -13.14 8.08 -11.38
N TYR A 12 -12.59 7.57 -12.48
CA TYR A 12 -11.30 7.98 -13.06
C TYR A 12 -10.08 7.86 -12.13
N ALA A 13 -10.17 7.06 -11.07
CA ALA A 13 -9.02 6.75 -10.24
C ALA A 13 -8.28 5.51 -10.77
N TRP A 14 -6.96 5.62 -10.85
CA TRP A 14 -6.07 4.56 -11.29
C TRP A 14 -5.58 3.71 -10.11
N ARG A 15 -5.52 2.41 -10.34
CA ARG A 15 -4.84 1.42 -9.51
C ARG A 15 -3.91 0.55 -10.36
N VAL A 16 -2.79 0.14 -9.80
CA VAL A 16 -1.83 -0.75 -10.45
C VAL A 16 -1.67 -2.02 -9.63
N VAL A 17 -1.70 -3.17 -10.29
CA VAL A 17 -1.26 -4.44 -9.70
C VAL A 17 0.10 -4.78 -10.27
N LEU A 18 1.05 -5.08 -9.37
CA LEU A 18 2.41 -5.42 -9.73
C LEU A 18 2.60 -6.94 -9.80
N SER A 19 3.68 -7.36 -10.45
CA SER A 19 4.01 -8.77 -10.68
C SER A 19 4.16 -9.61 -9.41
N ASN A 20 4.47 -8.96 -8.28
CA ASN A 20 4.60 -9.58 -6.96
C ASN A 20 3.29 -9.55 -6.13
N GLY A 21 2.18 -9.12 -6.73
CA GLY A 21 0.87 -9.01 -6.06
C GLY A 21 0.66 -7.71 -5.27
N MET A 22 1.66 -6.82 -5.19
CA MET A 22 1.49 -5.52 -4.52
C MET A 22 0.55 -4.61 -5.33
N MET A 23 -0.37 -3.95 -4.63
CA MET A 23 -1.29 -2.97 -5.21
C MET A 23 -0.79 -1.53 -4.98
N LEU A 24 -0.85 -0.69 -6.00
CA LEU A 24 -0.58 0.74 -5.89
C LEU A 24 -1.87 1.54 -6.13
N ASP A 25 -2.30 2.32 -5.15
CA ASP A 25 -3.39 3.29 -5.33
C ASP A 25 -2.82 4.63 -5.79
N LEU A 26 -3.06 5.00 -7.05
CA LEU A 26 -2.58 6.25 -7.63
C LEU A 26 -3.59 7.39 -7.47
N GLY A 27 -4.89 7.05 -7.43
CA GLY A 27 -5.97 8.03 -7.40
C GLY A 27 -6.21 8.66 -8.78
N ARG A 28 -6.83 9.83 -8.81
CA ARG A 28 -7.00 10.63 -10.03
C ARG A 28 -5.72 11.39 -10.35
N ASP A 29 -5.53 11.71 -11.63
CA ASP A 29 -4.51 12.67 -12.02
C ASP A 29 -5.09 14.09 -11.99
N PRO A 30 -4.64 14.97 -11.09
CA PRO A 30 -5.12 16.34 -11.11
C PRO A 30 -4.75 17.08 -12.40
N GLY A 31 -3.69 16.64 -13.08
CA GLY A 31 -3.27 17.17 -14.38
C GLY A 31 -4.13 16.71 -15.56
N ALA A 32 -4.92 15.62 -15.41
CA ALA A 32 -5.84 15.15 -16.44
C ALA A 32 -7.24 15.77 -16.32
N ASP A 33 -7.63 16.19 -15.11
CA ASP A 33 -8.94 16.78 -14.80
C ASP A 33 -8.93 18.32 -14.87
N ALA A 34 -7.79 18.97 -15.16
CA ALA A 34 -7.68 20.42 -15.19
C ALA A 34 -8.02 21.00 -16.57
N PRO A 35 -9.02 21.91 -16.68
CA PRO A 35 -9.21 22.76 -17.86
C PRO A 35 -8.09 23.80 -18.02
N ASP A 36 -7.34 24.04 -16.94
CA ASP A 36 -6.23 24.98 -16.85
C ASP A 36 -4.91 24.23 -17.11
N PRO A 37 -4.08 24.66 -18.09
CA PRO A 37 -2.72 24.17 -18.30
C PRO A 37 -1.83 24.20 -17.05
N HIS A 38 -2.21 24.96 -16.02
CA HIS A 38 -1.49 25.11 -14.75
C HIS A 38 -2.06 24.28 -13.59
N GLY A 39 -3.16 23.54 -13.78
CA GLY A 39 -3.73 22.65 -12.76
C GLY A 39 -4.32 23.35 -11.53
N LEU A 40 -4.96 22.59 -10.62
CA LEU A 40 -5.37 23.11 -9.31
C LEU A 40 -4.12 23.48 -8.48
N PRO A 41 -4.08 24.66 -7.83
CA PRO A 41 -2.96 25.04 -6.97
C PRO A 41 -2.66 23.98 -5.91
N GLY A 42 -1.42 23.46 -5.90
CA GLY A 42 -0.97 22.44 -4.95
C GLY A 42 -1.26 20.99 -5.36
N ALA A 43 -1.91 20.75 -6.50
CA ALA A 43 -2.18 19.41 -6.99
C ALA A 43 -0.99 18.88 -7.81
N LEU A 44 -0.26 17.92 -7.23
CA LEU A 44 0.86 17.27 -7.92
C LEU A 44 0.35 16.23 -8.91
N PRO A 45 0.88 16.15 -10.14
CA PRO A 45 0.60 15.04 -11.06
C PRO A 45 0.92 13.70 -10.41
N PHE A 46 0.16 12.64 -10.71
CA PHE A 46 0.48 11.34 -10.10
C PHE A 46 1.89 10.84 -10.47
N ALA A 47 2.44 11.27 -11.62
CA ALA A 47 3.82 10.96 -12.04
C ALA A 47 4.85 11.39 -10.99
N ALA A 48 4.70 12.58 -10.40
CA ALA A 48 5.58 13.06 -9.34
C ALA A 48 5.47 12.21 -8.06
N ARG A 49 4.26 11.72 -7.75
CA ARG A 49 4.02 10.82 -6.60
C ARG A 49 4.63 9.43 -6.82
N ILE A 50 4.52 8.89 -8.04
CA ILE A 50 5.20 7.64 -8.44
C ILE A 50 6.71 7.79 -8.35
N GLN A 51 7.26 8.88 -8.87
CA GLN A 51 8.71 9.14 -8.83
C GLN A 51 9.21 9.16 -7.38
N ARG A 52 8.52 9.86 -6.47
CA ARG A 52 8.85 9.87 -5.04
C ARG A 52 8.85 8.46 -4.44
N PHE A 53 7.85 7.66 -4.76
CA PHE A 53 7.77 6.27 -4.30
C PHE A 53 8.95 5.43 -4.80
N VAL A 54 9.24 5.46 -6.11
CA VAL A 54 10.33 4.70 -6.73
C VAL A 54 11.68 5.09 -6.12
N GLN A 55 11.92 6.39 -5.93
CA GLN A 55 13.15 6.90 -5.32
C GLN A 55 13.31 6.46 -3.86
N ALA A 56 12.21 6.42 -3.09
CA ALA A 56 12.22 6.01 -1.68
C ALA A 56 12.27 4.49 -1.49
N TRP A 57 11.87 3.71 -2.51
CA TRP A 57 11.62 2.28 -2.37
C TRP A 57 12.81 1.48 -1.81
N PRO A 58 14.07 1.62 -2.29
CA PRO A 58 15.19 0.82 -1.77
C PRO A 58 15.43 1.03 -0.28
N ALA A 59 15.32 2.28 0.19
CA ALA A 59 15.51 2.63 1.59
C ALA A 59 14.35 2.11 2.47
N VAL A 60 13.12 2.20 1.99
CA VAL A 60 11.94 1.74 2.73
C VAL A 60 11.88 0.22 2.78
N SER A 61 12.13 -0.48 1.66
CA SER A 61 12.14 -1.94 1.63
C SER A 61 13.23 -2.54 2.52
N GLY A 62 14.39 -1.88 2.61
CA GLY A 62 15.47 -2.31 3.51
C GLY A 62 15.11 -2.21 4.99
N ARG A 63 14.35 -1.19 5.40
CA ARG A 63 13.91 -0.99 6.79
C ARG A 63 12.80 -1.92 7.24
N LEU A 64 12.09 -2.55 6.31
CA LEU A 64 10.95 -3.41 6.60
C LEU A 64 11.35 -4.88 6.83
N GLU A 65 12.64 -5.20 6.85
CA GLU A 65 13.19 -6.51 7.25
C GLU A 65 12.49 -7.72 6.59
N GLY A 66 12.14 -7.59 5.31
CA GLY A 66 11.48 -8.67 4.56
C GLY A 66 9.97 -8.81 4.81
N ARG A 67 9.34 -7.89 5.57
CA ARG A 67 7.88 -7.86 5.68
C ARG A 67 7.24 -7.64 4.31
N THR A 68 6.28 -8.51 4.00
CA THR A 68 5.50 -8.40 2.76
C THR A 68 4.65 -7.14 2.77
N ILE A 69 4.81 -6.30 1.76
CA ILE A 69 3.98 -5.12 1.52
C ILE A 69 2.85 -5.53 0.57
N THR A 70 1.61 -5.36 1.01
CA THR A 70 0.42 -5.74 0.22
C THR A 70 -0.10 -4.57 -0.61
N GLN A 71 0.05 -3.34 -0.13
CA GLN A 71 -0.47 -2.15 -0.79
C GLN A 71 0.39 -0.92 -0.49
N ALA A 72 0.50 -0.01 -1.45
CA ALA A 72 1.03 1.33 -1.27
C ALA A 72 0.02 2.37 -1.77
N ASP A 73 -0.33 3.33 -0.92
CA ASP A 73 -1.23 4.44 -1.24
C ASP A 73 -0.41 5.69 -1.57
N LEU A 74 -0.38 6.06 -2.86
CA LEU A 74 0.40 7.18 -3.38
C LEU A 74 -0.43 8.45 -3.55
N ARG A 75 -1.63 8.53 -2.97
CA ARG A 75 -2.53 9.67 -3.15
C ARG A 75 -2.11 10.93 -2.36
N TYR A 76 -1.12 10.80 -1.46
CA TYR A 76 -0.67 11.91 -0.62
C TYR A 76 0.38 12.78 -1.33
N PRO A 77 0.25 14.13 -1.31
CA PRO A 77 1.20 15.02 -2.00
C PRO A 77 2.66 14.87 -1.55
N ASN A 78 2.87 14.63 -0.25
CA ASN A 78 4.19 14.68 0.38
C ASN A 78 4.76 13.30 0.77
N GLY A 79 4.06 12.21 0.43
CA GLY A 79 4.47 10.87 0.87
C GLY A 79 3.53 9.77 0.40
N PHE A 80 3.60 8.63 1.06
CA PHE A 80 2.76 7.47 0.79
C PHE A 80 2.58 6.64 2.06
N ALA A 81 1.51 5.86 2.10
CA ALA A 81 1.26 4.89 3.16
C ALA A 81 1.52 3.48 2.64
N LEU A 82 2.06 2.60 3.49
CA LEU A 82 2.26 1.18 3.17
C LEU A 82 1.37 0.32 4.06
N ALA A 83 0.61 -0.58 3.44
CA ALA A 83 -0.02 -1.69 4.14
C ALA A 83 0.92 -2.90 4.08
N LEU A 84 1.13 -3.51 5.24
CA LEU A 84 1.97 -4.68 5.40
C LEU A 84 1.09 -5.88 5.70
N ALA A 85 1.51 -7.06 5.23
CA ALA A 85 0.83 -8.31 5.55
C ALA A 85 0.74 -8.49 7.07
N PRO A 86 -0.35 -9.09 7.58
CA PRO A 86 -0.47 -9.42 8.99
C PRO A 86 0.74 -10.21 9.47
N LEU A 87 1.13 -9.99 10.73
CA LEU A 87 2.12 -10.86 11.35
C LEU A 87 1.56 -12.29 11.39
N PRO A 88 2.40 -13.31 11.19
CA PRO A 88 1.95 -14.69 11.39
C PRO A 88 1.35 -14.82 12.78
N ALA A 89 0.28 -15.61 12.92
CA ALA A 89 -0.30 -15.89 14.21
C ALA A 89 0.81 -16.43 15.13
N SER A 90 1.09 -15.72 16.23
CA SER A 90 1.89 -16.29 17.29
C SER A 90 1.15 -17.53 17.76
N GLU A 91 1.81 -18.69 17.76
CA GLU A 91 1.31 -19.88 18.44
C GLU A 91 1.22 -19.57 19.95
N ALA A 92 0.16 -18.86 20.33
CA ALA A 92 -0.21 -18.71 21.73
C ALA A 92 -0.58 -20.11 22.20
N LYS A 93 0.38 -20.77 22.84
CA LYS A 93 0.20 -21.98 23.66
C LYS A 93 -1.12 -21.86 24.40
N SER A 94 -2.15 -22.56 23.92
CA SER A 94 -3.32 -22.90 24.71
C SER A 94 -2.81 -23.78 25.84
N LYS A 95 -2.46 -23.16 26.97
CA LYS A 95 -2.28 -23.86 28.24
C LYS A 95 -3.65 -24.36 28.65
N SER A 96 -3.98 -25.57 28.23
CA SER A 96 -5.06 -26.35 28.83
C SER A 96 -4.74 -26.51 30.32
N THR A 97 -5.48 -25.80 31.17
CA THR A 97 -5.35 -25.95 32.61
C THR A 97 -6.17 -27.19 33.00
N PRO A 98 -5.58 -28.22 33.67
CA PRO A 98 -6.35 -29.39 34.06
C PRO A 98 -7.28 -29.03 35.23
N LYS A 99 -8.58 -29.32 35.06
CA LYS A 99 -9.61 -29.17 36.09
C LYS A 99 -9.35 -30.20 37.22
N PRO A 100 -9.35 -29.81 38.52
CA PRO A 100 -9.05 -30.75 39.60
C PRO A 100 -10.21 -31.76 39.77
N PRO A 101 -9.91 -33.02 40.16
CA PRO A 101 -10.93 -34.04 40.33
C PRO A 101 -11.76 -33.76 41.58
N LYS A 102 -13.09 -33.81 41.44
CA LYS A 102 -14.02 -33.82 42.57
C LYS A 102 -13.85 -35.13 43.34
N LYS A 103 -13.41 -35.06 44.60
CA LYS A 103 -13.43 -36.22 45.51
C LYS A 103 -14.88 -36.56 45.88
N ARG A 104 -15.12 -37.87 45.95
CA ARG A 104 -16.38 -38.54 46.29
C ARG A 104 -16.79 -38.29 47.74
#